data_AF-A0AAF0RE98-F1
#
_entry.id   AF-A0AAF0RE98-F1
#
_cell.length_a   1.000
_cell.length_b   1.000
_cell.length_c   1.000
_cell.angle_alpha   90.00
_cell.angle_beta   90.00
_cell.angle_gamma   90.00
#
_symmetry.space_group_name_H-M   'P 1'
#
loop_
_entity.id
_entity.type
_entity.pdbx_description
1 polymer ?
#
loop_
_entity_poly.entity_id
_entity_poly.type
_entity_poly.pdbx_seq_one_letter_code
_entity_poly.pdbx_strand_id
1 'polypeptide(L)'
;MVNIIKGRWEIPWSLSLEVNTVNELMRIVSARVQHSLREGNTLADFLTNLVFIFAGGFQYNQFQELPSEVKRIINLDKVGTPHIRRISTD
;
A
#
# COMPACT_ATOMS: atom_id res chain seq x y z
N MET A 1 6.25 6.46 10.86
CA MET A 1 5.05 7.04 10.22
C MET A 1 3.76 6.79 11.00
N VAL A 2 3.41 5.54 11.38
CA VAL A 2 2.15 5.26 12.12
C VAL A 2 1.99 6.11 13.40
N ASN A 3 3.03 6.21 14.24
CA ASN A 3 2.98 7.04 15.45
C ASN A 3 2.87 8.55 15.15
N ILE A 4 3.41 8.99 14.01
CA ILE A 4 3.31 10.38 13.54
C ILE A 4 1.87 10.68 13.11
N ILE A 5 1.27 9.81 12.29
CA ILE A 5 -0.14 9.95 11.85
C ILE A 5 -1.11 9.89 13.05
N LYS A 6 -0.78 9.10 14.08
CA LYS A 6 -1.56 9.04 15.34
C LYS A 6 -1.32 10.24 16.27
N GLY A 7 -0.48 11.20 15.88
CA GLY A 7 -0.16 12.39 16.68
C GLY A 7 0.68 12.10 17.93
N ARG A 8 1.29 10.91 18.04
CA ARG A 8 2.12 10.55 19.20
C ARG A 8 3.52 11.13 19.10
N TRP A 9 4.02 11.32 17.88
CA TRP A 9 5.34 11.86 17.58
C TRP A 9 5.22 13.10 16.70
N GLU A 10 6.16 14.03 16.86
CA GLU A 10 6.27 15.20 16.00
C GLU A 10 6.53 14.80 14.54
N ILE A 11 6.06 15.64 13.62
CA ILE A 11 6.22 15.45 12.19
C ILE A 11 7.55 16.06 11.77
N PRO A 12 8.51 15.28 11.24
CA PRO A 12 9.70 15.85 10.60
C PRO A 12 9.27 16.73 9.43
N TRP A 13 9.91 17.88 9.27
CA TRP A 13 9.54 18.85 8.23
C TRP A 13 9.48 18.23 6.82
N SER A 14 10.41 17.33 6.51
CA SER A 14 10.51 16.61 5.23
C SER A 14 9.35 15.65 4.93
N LEU A 15 8.48 15.37 5.91
CA LEU A 15 7.31 14.49 5.77
C LEU A 15 5.99 15.23 6.02
N SER A 16 6.04 16.56 6.18
CA SER A 16 4.88 17.37 6.55
C SER A 16 3.78 17.30 5.50
N LEU A 17 4.14 17.36 4.21
CA LEU A 17 3.20 17.31 3.11
C LEU A 17 2.47 15.96 3.06
N GLU A 18 3.22 14.86 3.10
CA GLU A 18 2.71 13.50 3.03
C GLU A 18 1.79 13.19 4.21
N VAL A 19 2.20 13.56 5.43
CA VAL A 19 1.38 13.33 6.64
C VAL A 19 0.09 14.14 6.56
N ASN A 20 0.13 15.38 6.09
CA ASN A 20 -1.07 16.21 5.93
C ASN A 20 -2.02 15.63 4.88
N THR A 21 -1.52 15.17 3.73
CA THR A 21 -2.34 14.52 2.71
C THR A 21 -3.02 13.25 3.24
N VAL A 22 -2.27 12.40 3.97
CA VAL A 22 -2.85 11.21 4.60
C VAL A 22 -3.94 11.58 5.60
N ASN A 23 -3.71 12.60 6.43
CA ASN A 23 -4.70 13.06 7.41
C ASN A 23 -5.97 13.58 6.76
N GLU A 24 -5.89 14.33 5.66
CA GLU A 24 -7.08 14.78 4.91
C GLU A 24 -7.85 13.61 4.30
N LEU A 25 -7.16 12.63 3.72
CA LEU A 25 -7.80 11.42 3.19
C LEU A 25 -8.55 10.66 4.29
N MET A 26 -7.94 10.48 5.47
CA MET A 26 -8.59 9.80 6.59
C MET A 26 -9.83 10.53 7.13
N ARG A 27 -10.02 11.83 6.83
CA ARG A 27 -11.27 12.53 7.16
C ARG A 27 -12.41 12.19 6.21
N ILE A 28 -12.08 11.82 4.97
CA ILE A 28 -13.06 11.53 3.91
C ILE A 28 -13.43 10.04 3.91
N VAL A 29 -12.51 9.16 4.30
CA VAL A 29 -12.72 7.70 4.31
C VAL A 29 -12.62 7.10 5.71
N SER A 30 -13.44 6.09 5.99
CA SER A 30 -13.29 5.28 7.21
C SER A 30 -12.09 4.36 7.05
N ALA A 31 -10.92 4.81 7.55
CA ALA A 31 -9.65 4.12 7.40
C ALA A 31 -8.97 3.84 8.75
N ARG A 32 -8.16 2.76 8.79
CA ARG A 32 -7.32 2.39 9.94
C ARG A 32 -5.86 2.36 9.54
N VAL A 33 -5.01 3.08 10.28
CA VAL A 33 -3.55 3.07 10.09
C VAL A 33 -2.89 2.12 11.07
N GLN A 34 -2.17 1.13 10.54
CA GLN A 34 -1.46 0.10 11.28
C GLN A 34 -0.05 -0.12 10.73
N HIS A 35 0.83 -0.68 11.54
CA HIS A 35 2.09 -1.21 11.04
C HIS A 35 1.80 -2.46 10.20
N SER A 36 2.46 -2.56 9.05
CA SER A 36 2.45 -3.78 8.24
C SER A 36 3.88 -4.26 8.07
N LEU A 37 4.06 -5.59 8.03
CA LEU A 37 5.30 -6.19 7.57
C LEU A 37 5.44 -5.94 6.06
N ARG A 38 6.67 -5.88 5.58
CA ARG A 38 6.94 -5.58 4.17
C ARG A 38 6.33 -6.63 3.24
N GLU A 39 6.29 -7.90 3.67
CA GLU A 39 5.63 -8.99 2.92
C GLU A 39 4.11 -8.77 2.79
N GLY A 40 3.48 -8.21 3.82
CA GLY A 40 2.07 -7.83 3.81
C GLY A 40 1.77 -6.55 3.03
N ASN A 41 2.79 -5.86 2.49
CA ASN A 41 2.62 -4.68 1.65
C ASN A 41 2.77 -4.98 0.14
N THR A 42 2.93 -6.26 -0.23
CA THR A 42 3.20 -6.68 -1.61
C THR A 42 2.14 -6.16 -2.60
N LEU A 43 0.86 -6.19 -2.22
CA LEU A 43 -0.23 -5.68 -3.05
C LEU A 43 -0.09 -4.18 -3.34
N ALA A 44 0.19 -3.39 -2.30
CA ALA A 44 0.38 -1.94 -2.43
C ALA A 44 1.61 -1.64 -3.28
N ASP A 45 2.75 -2.29 -2.99
CA ASP A 45 3.99 -2.16 -3.76
C ASP A 45 3.75 -2.45 -5.26
N PHE A 46 3.01 -3.51 -5.59
CA PHE A 46 2.70 -3.86 -6.97
C PHE A 46 1.89 -2.78 -7.67
N LEU A 47 0.80 -2.31 -7.05
CA LEU A 47 -0.07 -1.29 -7.64
C LEU A 47 0.65 0.05 -7.80
N THR A 48 1.49 0.43 -6.83
CA THR A 48 2.32 1.64 -6.94
C THR A 48 3.31 1.54 -8.10
N ASN A 49 3.98 0.40 -8.27
CA ASN A 49 4.90 0.19 -9.39
C ASN A 49 4.16 0.21 -10.74
N LEU A 50 2.94 -0.34 -10.79
CA LEU A 50 2.11 -0.33 -11.99
C LEU A 50 1.75 1.10 -12.43
N VAL A 51 1.33 1.95 -11.49
CA VAL A 51 1.07 3.38 -11.72
C VAL A 51 2.34 4.12 -12.17
N PHE A 52 3.47 3.85 -11.50
CA PHE A 52 4.75 4.49 -11.80
C PHE A 52 5.24 4.18 -13.22
N ILE A 53 5.11 2.93 -13.67
CA ILE A 53 5.55 2.51 -15.01
C ILE A 53 4.67 3.11 -16.11
N PHE A 54 3.35 3.16 -15.90
CA PHE A 54 2.41 3.56 -16.95
C PHE A 54 2.15 5.08 -17.01
N ALA A 55 2.65 5.85 -16.03
CA ALA A 55 2.49 7.31 -15.93
C ALA A 55 1.01 7.76 -16.08
N GLY A 56 0.08 7.05 -15.42
CA GLY A 56 -1.35 7.33 -15.48
C GLY A 56 -2.11 6.79 -14.26
N GLY A 57 -3.38 7.18 -14.12
CA GLY A 57 -4.27 6.68 -13.07
C GLY A 57 -4.92 5.36 -13.47
N PHE A 58 -4.90 4.38 -12.57
CA PHE A 58 -5.72 3.17 -12.71
C PHE A 58 -6.87 3.21 -11.71
N GLN A 59 -8.08 2.99 -12.21
CA GLN A 59 -9.25 2.76 -11.38
C GLN A 59 -9.86 1.43 -11.78
N TYR A 60 -9.95 0.53 -10.81
CA TYR A 60 -10.62 -0.75 -10.94
C TYR A 60 -11.83 -0.72 -10.01
N ASN A 61 -13.02 -0.98 -10.56
CA ASN A 61 -14.26 -1.01 -9.81
C ASN A 61 -14.68 -2.46 -9.49
N GLN A 62 -14.12 -3.45 -10.21
CA GLN A 62 -14.43 -4.87 -10.01
C GLN A 62 -13.15 -5.71 -9.91
N PHE A 63 -13.20 -6.79 -9.13
CA PHE A 63 -12.07 -7.71 -8.96
C PHE A 63 -11.62 -8.36 -10.27
N GLN A 64 -12.56 -8.58 -11.18
CA GLN A 64 -12.36 -9.20 -12.48
C GLN A 64 -11.47 -8.33 -13.39
N GLU A 65 -11.55 -7.00 -13.24
CA GLU A 65 -10.79 -6.00 -14.01
C GLU A 65 -9.30 -5.96 -13.63
N LEU A 66 -8.93 -6.52 -12.48
CA LEU A 66 -7.55 -6.50 -12.02
C LEU A 66 -6.63 -7.34 -12.92
N PRO A 67 -5.33 -7.01 -13.00
CA PRO A 67 -4.34 -7.91 -13.58
C PRO A 67 -4.30 -9.27 -12.87
N SER A 68 -3.97 -10.34 -13.60
CA SER A 68 -3.86 -11.70 -13.05
C SER A 68 -2.91 -11.78 -11.85
N GLU A 69 -1.79 -11.05 -11.93
CA GLU A 69 -0.78 -10.99 -10.87
C GLU A 69 -1.34 -10.39 -9.57
N VAL A 70 -2.13 -9.32 -9.68
CA VAL A 70 -2.81 -8.66 -8.55
C VAL A 70 -3.83 -9.61 -7.93
N LYS A 71 -4.64 -10.29 -8.75
CA LYS A 71 -5.61 -11.29 -8.27
C LYS A 71 -4.91 -12.41 -7.50
N ARG A 72 -3.75 -12.89 -7.97
CA ARG A 72 -2.96 -13.91 -7.28
C ARG A 72 -2.51 -13.43 -5.91
N ILE A 73 -1.96 -12.21 -5.81
CA ILE A 73 -1.51 -11.63 -4.53
C ILE A 73 -2.68 -11.53 -3.55
N ILE A 74 -3.83 -10.99 -3.97
CA ILE A 74 -5.03 -10.88 -3.12
C ILE A 74 -5.49 -12.25 -2.63
N ASN A 75 -5.49 -13.26 -3.49
CA ASN A 75 -5.91 -14.61 -3.10
C ASN A 75 -4.94 -15.25 -2.10
N LEU A 76 -3.62 -15.07 -2.28
CA LEU A 76 -2.61 -15.54 -1.34
C LEU A 76 -2.72 -14.86 0.03
N ASP A 77 -2.99 -13.55 0.04
CA ASP A 77 -3.23 -12.79 1.28
C ASP A 77 -4.48 -13.30 2.01
N LYS A 78 -5.57 -13.58 1.29
CA LYS A 78 -6.82 -14.12 1.88
C LYS A 78 -6.63 -15.45 2.59
N VAL A 79 -5.73 -16.30 2.10
CA VAL A 79 -5.43 -17.61 2.71
C VAL A 79 -4.29 -17.54 3.72
N GLY A 80 -3.78 -16.34 4.02
CA GLY A 80 -2.71 -16.13 5.01
C GLY A 80 -1.36 -16.69 4.59
N THR A 81 -1.13 -16.90 3.29
CA THR A 81 0.15 -17.43 2.80
C THR A 81 1.16 -16.29 2.69
N PRO A 82 2.29 -16.33 3.42
CA PRO A 82 3.28 -15.27 3.38
C PRO A 82 3.93 -15.16 1.99
N HIS A 83 4.05 -13.93 1.50
CA HIS A 83 4.72 -13.65 0.24
C HIS A 83 6.25 -13.60 0.44
N ILE A 84 6.93 -14.72 0.17
CA ILE A 84 8.39 -14.81 0.30
C ILE A 84 9.04 -14.33 -1.01
N ARG A 85 9.68 -13.16 -0.98
CA ARG A 85 10.59 -12.76 -2.05
C ARG A 85 11.87 -13.60 -1.97
N ARG A 86 12.06 -14.52 -2.91
CA ARG A 86 13.36 -15.19 -3.10
C ARG A 86 14.26 -14.26 -3.90
N ILE A 87 15.42 -13.94 -3.36
CA ILE A 87 16.51 -13.33 -4.12
C ILE A 87 17.17 -14.47 -4.89
N SER A 88 17.07 -14.46 -6.22
CA SER A 88 17.95 -15.29 -7.05
C SER A 88 19.31 -14.61 -7.09
N THR A 89 20.27 -15.15 -6.36
CA THR A 89 21.69 -14.91 -6.63
C THR A 89 22.04 -15.73 -7.86
N ASP A 90 22.15 -15.05 -9.00
CA ASP A 90 22.91 -15.54 -10.16
C ASP A 90 24.41 -15.35 -9.92
#